data_AF-A0A3T0Y5A7-F1
#
_entry.id   AF-A0A3T0Y5A7-F1
#
_cell.length_a   1.000
_cell.length_b   1.000
_cell.length_c   1.000
_cell.angle_alpha   90.00
_cell.angle_beta   90.00
_cell.angle_gamma   90.00
#
_symmetry.space_group_name_H-M   'P 1'
#
loop_
_entity.id
_entity.type
_entity.pdbx_description
1 polymer ?
#
loop_
_entity_poly.entity_id
_entity_poly.type
_entity_poly.pdbx_seq_one_letter_code
_entity_poly.pdbx_strand_id
1 'polypeptide(L)'
;MQGMDDVDETSSGQEQYALTYDAMVRANISPGELWIHYFSMGGGVDEYEVNAYLHGLIDLPEHERDCISQAVNELFDDLCRQRGAPYSSGYNRRSSA
;
A
#
# COMPACT_ATOMS: atom_id res chain seq x y z
N MET A 1 -11.68 -33.27 -24.25
CA MET A 1 -12.52 -32.36 -23.45
C MET A 1 -12.63 -32.97 -22.07
N GLN A 2 -11.73 -32.59 -21.15
CA GLN A 2 -11.67 -33.09 -19.77
C GLN A 2 -10.80 -32.13 -18.93
N GLY A 3 -11.43 -31.50 -17.92
CA GLY A 3 -10.90 -30.73 -16.77
C GLY A 3 -10.06 -29.48 -17.06
N MET A 4 -10.37 -28.23 -16.69
CA MET A 4 -11.13 -27.69 -15.55
C MET A 4 -10.82 -28.44 -14.26
N ASP A 5 -9.85 -27.94 -13.50
CA ASP A 5 -9.67 -28.05 -12.04
C ASP A 5 -8.18 -27.75 -11.75
N ASP A 6 -7.92 -26.84 -10.80
CA ASP A 6 -6.61 -26.32 -10.37
C ASP A 6 -6.01 -25.12 -11.14
N VAL A 7 -6.81 -24.06 -11.34
CA VAL A 7 -6.22 -22.72 -11.21
C VAL A 7 -6.35 -22.40 -9.73
N ASP A 8 -5.21 -22.42 -9.04
CA ASP A 8 -5.05 -22.07 -7.63
C ASP A 8 -5.58 -20.65 -7.37
N GLU A 9 -6.89 -20.52 -7.13
CA GLU A 9 -7.56 -19.29 -6.67
C GLU A 9 -7.09 -18.87 -5.26
N THR A 10 -6.16 -19.61 -4.66
CA THR A 10 -5.51 -19.28 -3.39
C THR A 10 -4.21 -18.47 -3.54
N SER A 11 -3.64 -18.38 -4.76
CA SER A 11 -2.38 -17.67 -5.02
C SER A 11 -2.55 -16.15 -5.08
N SER A 12 -3.73 -15.67 -5.49
CA SER A 12 -3.98 -14.23 -5.64
C SER A 12 -3.92 -13.48 -4.30
N GLY A 13 -4.36 -14.10 -3.21
CA GLY A 13 -4.26 -13.54 -1.86
C GLY A 13 -2.85 -13.65 -1.24
N GLN A 14 -2.10 -14.69 -1.62
CA GLN A 14 -0.71 -14.91 -1.20
C GLN A 14 0.27 -13.97 -1.93
N GLU A 15 -0.06 -13.48 -3.12
CA GLU A 15 0.78 -12.50 -3.83
C GLU A 15 0.51 -11.04 -3.39
N GLN A 16 -0.69 -10.73 -2.90
CA GLN A 16 -1.10 -9.36 -2.58
C GLN A 16 -0.25 -8.71 -1.48
N TYR A 17 0.06 -9.44 -0.40
CA TYR A 17 0.88 -8.89 0.69
C TYR A 17 2.29 -8.54 0.21
N ALA A 18 2.87 -9.37 -0.65
CA ALA A 18 4.22 -9.19 -1.18
C ALA A 18 4.30 -7.98 -2.11
N LEU A 19 3.31 -7.80 -2.97
CA LEU A 19 3.20 -6.63 -3.85
C LEU A 19 2.96 -5.34 -3.04
N THR A 20 2.11 -5.42 -2.02
CA THR A 20 1.83 -4.29 -1.12
C THR A 20 3.09 -3.89 -0.35
N TYR A 21 3.86 -4.86 0.16
CA TYR A 21 5.13 -4.62 0.85
C TYR A 21 6.19 -4.03 -0.10
N ASP A 22 6.33 -4.55 -1.33
CA ASP A 22 7.26 -3.98 -2.33
C ASP A 22 6.92 -2.52 -2.64
N ALA A 23 5.63 -2.19 -2.83
CA ALA A 23 5.18 -0.82 -3.04
C ALA A 23 5.51 0.08 -1.83
N MET A 24 5.28 -0.40 -0.60
CA MET A 24 5.62 0.31 0.63
C MET A 24 7.12 0.63 0.71
N VAL A 25 7.97 -0.36 0.40
CA VAL A 25 9.43 -0.21 0.40
C VAL A 25 9.89 0.79 -0.66
N ARG A 26 9.33 0.74 -1.88
CA ARG A 26 9.65 1.69 -2.96
C ARG A 26 9.25 3.12 -2.61
N ALA A 27 8.13 3.28 -1.93
CA ALA A 27 7.62 4.56 -1.46
C ALA A 27 8.37 5.08 -0.22
N ASN A 28 9.23 4.26 0.40
CA ASN A 28 9.88 4.54 1.66
C ASN A 28 8.87 4.87 2.78
N ILE A 29 7.74 4.16 2.78
CA ILE A 29 6.70 4.27 3.81
C ILE A 29 7.12 3.37 4.98
N SER A 30 7.02 3.91 6.21
CA SER A 30 7.29 3.12 7.41
C SER A 30 6.04 2.31 7.79
N PRO A 31 6.19 1.10 8.37
CA PRO A 31 5.06 0.27 8.79
C PRO A 31 4.13 1.00 9.77
N GLY A 32 4.67 1.85 10.66
CA GLY A 32 3.86 2.67 11.57
C GLY A 32 3.04 3.75 10.86
N GLU A 33 3.58 4.39 9.81
CA GLU A 33 2.84 5.38 9.00
C GLU A 33 1.69 4.69 8.24
N LEU A 34 1.98 3.52 7.67
CA LEU A 34 0.98 2.69 7.02
C LEU A 34 -0.13 2.31 8.00
N TRP A 35 0.22 1.83 9.19
CA TRP A 35 -0.76 1.43 10.19
C TRP A 35 -1.66 2.60 10.63
N ILE A 36 -1.09 3.79 10.89
CA ILE A 36 -1.87 4.98 11.26
C ILE A 36 -2.87 5.35 10.16
N HIS A 37 -2.45 5.30 8.89
CA HIS A 37 -3.32 5.63 7.76
C HIS A 37 -4.42 4.58 7.58
N TYR A 38 -4.07 3.30 7.61
CA TYR A 38 -5.02 2.18 7.59
C TYR A 38 -6.04 2.24 8.74
N PHE A 39 -5.59 2.51 9.97
CA PHE A 39 -6.47 2.69 11.13
C PHE A 39 -7.44 3.85 10.93
N SER A 40 -6.96 4.96 10.35
CA SER A 40 -7.78 6.13 10.04
C SER A 40 -8.85 5.86 8.98
N MET A 41 -8.64 4.88 8.10
CA MET A 41 -9.63 4.42 7.12
C MET A 41 -10.69 3.45 7.69
N GLY A 42 -10.59 3.11 8.98
CA GLY A 42 -11.52 2.19 9.65
C GLY A 42 -11.01 0.76 9.76
N GLY A 43 -9.70 0.55 9.60
CA GLY A 43 -9.04 -0.73 9.86
C GLY A 43 -9.27 -1.25 11.28
N GLY A 44 -9.58 -2.54 11.40
CA GLY A 44 -9.90 -3.19 12.67
C GLY A 44 -8.74 -3.91 13.34
N VAL A 45 -7.61 -4.11 12.66
CA VAL A 45 -6.46 -4.87 13.17
C VAL A 45 -5.37 -4.00 13.78
N ASP A 46 -4.59 -4.59 14.68
CA ASP A 46 -3.49 -3.91 15.37
C ASP A 46 -2.24 -3.79 14.49
N GLU A 47 -1.28 -2.94 14.88
CA GLU A 47 -0.03 -2.69 14.15
C GLU A 47 0.75 -3.99 13.93
N TYR A 48 0.78 -4.84 14.95
CA TYR A 48 1.48 -6.13 14.89
C TYR A 48 0.87 -7.09 13.86
N GLU A 49 -0.46 -7.08 13.71
CA GLU A 49 -1.16 -7.93 12.76
C GLU A 49 -0.94 -7.44 11.32
N VAL A 50 -0.99 -6.12 11.10
CA VAL A 50 -0.63 -5.52 9.80
C VAL A 50 0.80 -5.90 9.43
N ASN A 51 1.74 -5.77 10.36
CA ASN A 51 3.14 -6.13 10.12
C ASN A 51 3.29 -7.64 9.83
N ALA A 52 2.63 -8.49 10.61
CA ALA A 52 2.65 -9.94 10.38
C ALA A 52 2.08 -10.31 9.00
N TYR A 53 1.02 -9.65 8.56
CA TYR A 53 0.43 -9.85 7.23
C TYR A 53 1.39 -9.44 6.12
N LEU A 54 2.02 -8.26 6.22
CA LEU A 54 3.00 -7.78 5.24
C LEU A 54 4.21 -8.71 5.08
N HIS A 55 4.56 -9.43 6.15
CA HIS A 55 5.61 -10.45 6.14
C HIS A 55 5.12 -11.85 5.75
N GLY A 56 3.84 -12.02 5.41
CA GLY A 56 3.24 -13.31 5.05
C GLY A 56 3.14 -14.30 6.21
N LEU A 57 3.17 -13.81 7.46
CA LEU A 57 3.11 -14.64 8.67
C LEU A 57 1.68 -15.00 9.06
N ILE A 58 0.69 -14.19 8.65
CA ILE A 58 -0.74 -14.42 8.89
C ILE A 58 -1.54 -14.10 7.62
N ASP A 59 -2.73 -14.69 7.50
CA ASP A 59 -3.72 -14.30 6.49
C ASP A 59 -4.77 -13.41 7.14
N LEU A 60 -5.01 -12.23 6.55
CA LEU A 60 -6.06 -11.31 6.97
C LEU A 60 -7.30 -11.49 6.09
N PRO A 61 -8.50 -11.20 6.57
CA PRO A 61 -9.68 -11.21 5.72
C PRO A 61 -9.54 -10.22 4.55
N GLU A 62 -10.14 -10.54 3.40
CA GLU A 62 -9.99 -9.77 2.14
C GLU A 62 -10.16 -8.25 2.33
N HIS A 63 -11.18 -7.83 3.08
CA HIS A 63 -11.43 -6.41 3.34
C HIS A 63 -10.25 -5.69 4.00
N GLU A 64 -9.54 -6.34 4.92
CA GLU A 64 -8.38 -5.74 5.60
C GLU A 64 -7.18 -5.71 4.67
N ARG A 65 -6.99 -6.75 3.85
CA ARG A 65 -5.93 -6.78 2.82
C ARG A 65 -6.09 -5.65 1.83
N ASP A 66 -7.30 -5.47 1.29
CA ASP A 66 -7.62 -4.39 0.37
C ASP A 66 -7.47 -3.02 1.03
N CYS A 67 -7.86 -2.88 2.30
CA CYS A 67 -7.69 -1.65 3.06
C CYS A 67 -6.21 -1.30 3.26
N ILE A 68 -5.36 -2.28 3.57
CA ILE A 68 -3.90 -2.10 3.69
C ILE A 68 -3.29 -1.72 2.33
N SER A 69 -3.68 -2.41 1.24
CA SER A 69 -3.23 -2.04 -0.11
C SER A 69 -3.67 -0.62 -0.48
N GLN A 70 -4.91 -0.24 -0.16
CA GLN A 70 -5.43 1.10 -0.39
C GLN A 70 -4.65 2.16 0.41
N ALA A 71 -4.27 1.86 1.64
CA ALA A 71 -3.48 2.76 2.49
C ALA A 71 -2.12 3.08 1.87
N VAL A 72 -1.43 2.04 1.38
CA VAL A 72 -0.15 2.19 0.67
C VAL A 72 -0.33 3.05 -0.59
N ASN A 73 -1.40 2.82 -1.35
CA ASN A 73 -1.67 3.57 -2.57
C ASN A 73 -1.93 5.06 -2.31
N GLU A 74 -2.71 5.39 -1.27
CA GLU A 74 -2.98 6.79 -0.92
C GLU A 74 -1.72 7.51 -0.42
N LEU A 75 -0.93 6.87 0.44
CA LEU A 75 0.35 7.42 0.90
C LEU A 75 1.33 7.64 -0.27
N PHE A 76 1.32 6.75 -1.26
CA PHE A 76 2.11 6.91 -2.47
C PHE A 76 1.60 8.06 -3.35
N ASP A 77 0.28 8.23 -3.54
CA ASP A 77 -0.30 9.37 -4.26
C ASP A 77 0.09 10.70 -3.60
N ASP A 78 -0.01 10.77 -2.27
CA ASP A 78 0.37 11.97 -1.51
C ASP A 78 1.85 12.29 -1.68
N LEU A 79 2.73 11.29 -1.66
CA LEU A 79 4.16 11.49 -1.94
C LEU A 79 4.39 12.01 -3.37
N CYS A 80 3.71 11.43 -4.36
CA CYS A 80 3.78 11.87 -5.76
C CYS A 80 3.27 13.31 -5.93
N ARG A 81 2.20 13.68 -5.23
CA ARG A 81 1.63 15.03 -5.24
C ARG A 81 2.57 16.06 -4.63
N GLN A 82 3.23 15.72 -3.52
CA GLN A 82 4.23 16.58 -2.88
C GLN A 82 5.48 16.77 -3.74
N ARG A 83 5.92 15.70 -4.42
CA ARG A 83 7.10 15.69 -5.30
C ARG A 83 6.74 15.86 -6.77
N GLY A 84 5.57 16.44 -7.05
CA GLY A 84 5.01 16.54 -8.39
C GLY A 84 6.03 17.05 -9.41
N ALA A 85 6.02 16.45 -10.60
CA ALA A 85 6.92 16.86 -11.66
C ALA A 85 6.74 18.36 -11.95
N PRO A 86 7.83 19.14 -12.01
CA PRO A 86 7.72 20.57 -12.21
C PRO A 86 7.10 20.85 -13.58
N TYR A 87 6.08 21.70 -13.60
CA TYR A 87 5.57 22.25 -14.86
C TYR A 87 6.62 23.17 -15.49
N SER A 88 6.63 23.26 -16.82
CA SER A 88 7.51 24.17 -17.57
C SER A 88 7.37 25.64 -17.14
N SER A 89 6.27 26.01 -16.48
CA SER A 89 6.01 27.33 -15.89
C SER A 89 6.57 27.53 -14.46
N GLY A 90 7.24 26.54 -13.88
CA GLY A 90 7.67 26.52 -12.47
C GLY A 90 8.93 27.31 -12.11
N TYR A 91 9.63 27.94 -13.07
CA TYR A 91 10.80 28.78 -12.77
C TYR A 91 10.42 30.26 -12.58
N ASN A 92 9.48 30.60 -11.69
CA ASN A 92 9.40 31.98 -11.17
C ASN A 92 8.59 32.15 -9.88
N ARG A 93 9.07 31.66 -8.73
CA ARG A 93 8.73 32.26 -7.43
C ARG A 93 9.81 32.05 -6.38
N ARG A 94 10.83 32.92 -6.41
CA ARG A 94 11.34 33.64 -5.22
C ARG A 94 12.52 34.52 -5.60
N SER A 95 12.22 35.76 -5.93
CA SER A 95 13.16 36.88 -5.80
C SER A 95 12.37 38.08 -5.26
N SER A 96 12.37 38.20 -3.93
CA SER A 96 11.98 39.36 -3.10
C SER A 96 11.82 38.80 -1.68
N ALA A 97 12.49 39.30 -0.63
CA ALA A 97 13.15 40.58 -0.39
C ALA A 97 14.44 40.39 0.42
#